data_AF-A0A5M5BZP7-F1
#
_entry.id   AF-A0A5M5BZP7-F1
#
_cell.length_a   1.000
_cell.length_b   1.000
_cell.length_c   1.000
_cell.angle_alpha   90.00
_cell.angle_beta   90.00
_cell.angle_gamma   90.00
#
_symmetry.space_group_name_H-M   'P 1'
#
loop_
_entity.id
_entity.type
_entity.pdbx_description
1 polymer ?
#
loop_
_entity_poly.entity_id
_entity_poly.type
_entity_poly.pdbx_seq_one_letter_code
_entity_poly.pdbx_strand_id
1 'polypeptide(L)'
;MKFIVSSTALSSHLQAISRVINSKNALPILDCFLFELEDGTLSVTVSDSETTMVTTVEVNESDTNGRFAVVAKTLLDALKEIPEQPLTFEINPDNYEITVQYQ
;
A
#
# COMPACT_ATOMS: atom_id res chain seq x y z
N MET A 1 -4.45 -13.35 -2.57
CA MET A 1 -4.82 -12.08 -3.25
C MET A 1 -3.61 -11.63 -4.03
N LYS A 2 -3.81 -11.28 -5.30
CA LYS A 2 -2.77 -10.88 -6.22
C LYS A 2 -3.28 -9.72 -7.08
N PHE A 3 -2.47 -8.68 -7.22
CA PHE A 3 -2.78 -7.55 -8.09
C PHE A 3 -1.54 -6.94 -8.72
N ILE A 4 -1.72 -6.24 -9.84
CA ILE A 4 -0.66 -5.55 -10.59
C ILE A 4 -0.94 -4.05 -10.60
N VAL A 5 0.05 -3.23 -10.25
CA VAL A 5 -0.09 -1.77 -10.21
C VAL A 5 1.17 -1.07 -10.69
N SER A 6 1.04 0.12 -11.27
CA SER A 6 2.20 0.95 -11.64
C SER A 6 3.00 1.39 -10.41
N SER A 7 4.33 1.21 -10.41
CA SER A 7 5.22 1.66 -9.34
C SER A 7 5.16 3.17 -9.13
N THR A 8 5.10 3.95 -10.21
CA THR A 8 5.06 5.42 -10.16
C THR A 8 3.72 5.94 -9.65
N ALA A 9 2.61 5.35 -10.12
CA ALA A 9 1.27 5.71 -9.66
C ALA A 9 1.12 5.40 -8.16
N LEU A 10 1.48 4.19 -7.73
CA LEU A 10 1.42 3.80 -6.33
C LEU A 10 2.31 4.69 -5.45
N SER A 11 3.60 4.84 -5.81
CA SER A 11 4.56 5.61 -5.01
C SER A 11 4.14 7.07 -4.83
N SER A 12 3.64 7.72 -5.88
CA SER A 12 3.17 9.10 -5.80
C SER A 12 1.98 9.28 -4.86
N HIS A 13 1.00 8.37 -4.90
CA HIS A 13 -0.18 8.41 -4.03
C HIS A 13 0.20 8.15 -2.58
N LEU A 14 1.04 7.14 -2.31
CA LEU A 14 1.50 6.82 -0.96
C LEU A 14 2.31 7.97 -0.35
N GLN A 15 3.22 8.60 -1.11
CA GLN A 15 3.99 9.75 -0.63
C GLN A 15 3.13 10.97 -0.32
N ALA A 16 2.03 11.17 -1.04
CA ALA A 16 1.11 12.28 -0.79
C ALA A 16 0.40 12.15 0.56
N ILE A 17 -0.05 10.93 0.90
CA ILE A 17 -0.78 10.68 2.15
C ILE A 17 0.12 10.37 3.35
N SER A 18 1.37 9.95 3.14
CA SER A 18 2.28 9.52 4.22
C SER A 18 2.62 10.61 5.25
N ARG A 19 2.35 11.88 4.95
CA ARG A 19 2.62 13.03 5.84
C ARG A 19 1.79 12.99 7.12
N VAL A 20 0.69 12.24 7.13
CA VAL A 20 -0.16 12.03 8.32
C VAL A 20 0.53 11.14 9.36
N ILE A 21 1.50 10.31 8.95
CA ILE A 21 2.14 9.36 9.86
C ILE A 21 3.03 10.11 10.85
N ASN A 22 2.69 10.00 12.13
CA ASN A 22 3.48 10.56 13.20
C ASN A 22 4.58 9.58 13.63
N SER A 23 5.82 10.07 13.75
CA SER A 23 6.97 9.29 14.23
C SER A 23 6.84 8.72 15.66
N LYS A 24 5.83 9.12 16.42
CA LYS A 24 5.60 8.72 17.82
C LYS A 24 4.19 8.18 18.05
N ASN A 25 3.72 7.31 17.17
CA ASN A 25 2.45 6.63 17.38
C ASN A 25 2.52 5.64 18.55
N ALA A 26 1.53 5.69 19.44
CA ALA A 26 1.40 4.72 20.52
C ALA A 26 0.86 3.36 20.04
N LEU A 27 0.15 3.34 18.91
CA LEU A 27 -0.44 2.16 18.30
C LEU A 27 0.32 1.80 17.02
N PRO A 28 1.02 0.65 16.93
CA PRO A 28 1.83 0.29 15.77
C PRO A 28 1.07 0.23 14.44
N ILE A 29 -0.24 -0.05 14.47
CA ILE A 29 -1.06 -0.10 13.25
C ILE A 29 -1.20 1.27 12.56
N LEU A 30 -0.98 2.37 13.29
CA LEU A 30 -0.99 3.73 12.74
C LEU A 30 0.30 4.06 11.96
N ASP A 31 1.33 3.21 12.05
CA ASP A 31 2.54 3.29 11.21
C ASP A 31 2.37 2.54 9.87
N CYS A 32 1.19 1.96 9.63
CA CYS A 32 0.88 1.18 8.44
C CYS A 32 -0.01 1.95 7.47
N PHE A 33 0.15 1.63 6.18
CA PHE A 33 -0.91 1.82 5.20
C PHE A 33 -1.90 0.68 5.32
N LEU A 34 -3.19 1.01 5.36
CA LEU A 34 -4.27 0.04 5.16
C LEU A 34 -4.65 0.05 3.68
N PHE A 35 -4.42 -1.07 3.01
CA PHE A 35 -4.83 -1.31 1.64
C PHE A 35 -6.15 -2.06 1.60
N GLU A 36 -7.04 -1.64 0.71
CA GLU A 36 -8.30 -2.30 0.40
C GLU A 36 -8.48 -2.31 -1.11
N LEU A 37 -8.56 -3.51 -1.69
CA LEU A 37 -8.78 -3.73 -3.12
C LEU A 37 -10.22 -4.19 -3.33
N GLU A 38 -10.98 -3.41 -4.08
CA GLU A 38 -12.36 -3.71 -4.42
C GLU A 38 -12.61 -3.35 -5.89
N ASP A 39 -13.03 -4.33 -6.68
CA ASP A 39 -13.49 -4.16 -8.07
C ASP A 39 -12.49 -3.42 -8.98
N GLY A 40 -11.18 -3.64 -8.78
CA GLY A 40 -10.10 -3.02 -9.56
C GLY A 40 -9.59 -1.70 -9.01
N THR A 41 -10.20 -1.16 -7.96
CA THR A 41 -9.74 0.06 -7.28
C THR A 41 -9.03 -0.30 -5.98
N LEU A 42 -7.78 0.13 -5.84
CA LEU A 42 -6.99 0.00 -4.61
C LEU A 42 -7.07 1.28 -3.79
N SER A 43 -7.84 1.23 -2.71
CA SER A 43 -7.92 2.29 -1.71
C SER A 43 -6.81 2.12 -0.67
N VAL A 44 -6.15 3.23 -0.32
CA VAL A 44 -5.11 3.25 0.72
C VAL A 44 -5.44 4.29 1.77
N THR A 45 -5.52 3.84 3.02
CA THR A 45 -5.83 4.67 4.18
C THR A 45 -4.63 4.79 5.10
N VAL A 46 -4.45 5.97 5.68
CA VAL A 46 -3.48 6.27 6.73
C VAL A 46 -4.08 7.21 7.78
N SER A 47 -3.71 7.03 9.05
CA SER A 47 -4.27 7.81 10.15
C SER A 47 -3.28 7.96 11.32
N ASP A 48 -3.41 9.05 12.08
CA ASP A 48 -2.76 9.26 13.37
C ASP A 48 -3.77 9.39 14.54
N SER A 49 -5.02 8.93 14.34
CA SER A 49 -6.18 9.09 15.24
C SER A 49 -6.86 10.47 15.25
N GLU A 50 -6.21 11.52 14.75
CA GLU A 50 -6.80 12.85 14.63
C GLU A 50 -7.12 13.20 13.18
N THR A 51 -6.20 12.86 12.29
CA THR A 51 -6.29 13.04 10.85
C THR A 51 -6.31 11.68 10.17
N THR A 52 -7.19 11.54 9.17
CA THR A 52 -7.23 10.36 8.31
C THR A 52 -7.22 10.83 6.86
N MET A 53 -6.35 10.23 6.05
CA MET A 53 -6.30 10.44 4.61
C MET A 53 -6.54 9.14 3.88
N VAL A 54 -7.25 9.23 2.77
CA VAL A 54 -7.53 8.12 1.86
C VAL A 54 -7.16 8.55 0.45
N THR A 55 -6.55 7.65 -0.29
CA THR A 55 -6.27 7.81 -1.72
C THR A 55 -6.62 6.54 -2.46
N THR A 56 -6.87 6.65 -3.77
CA THR A 56 -7.30 5.52 -4.60
C THR A 56 -6.41 5.44 -5.83
N VAL A 57 -6.03 4.23 -6.22
CA VAL A 57 -5.30 3.98 -7.47
C VAL A 57 -5.95 2.81 -8.18
N GLU A 58 -6.13 2.92 -9.49
CA GLU A 58 -6.60 1.81 -10.32
C GLU A 58 -5.49 0.77 -10.49
N VAL A 59 -5.83 -0.51 -10.33
CA VAL A 59 -4.90 -1.61 -10.59
C VAL A 59 -5.05 -2.08 -12.03
N ASN A 60 -3.95 -2.58 -12.61
CA ASN A 60 -3.95 -3.12 -13.97
C ASN A 60 -4.71 -4.45 -14.05
N GLU A 61 -4.48 -5.32 -13.07
CA GLU A 61 -5.10 -6.64 -12.96
C GLU A 61 -5.28 -7.01 -11.48
N SER A 62 -6.31 -7.79 -11.16
CA SER A 62 -6.53 -8.35 -9.83
C SER A 62 -7.26 -9.69 -9.89
N ASP A 63 -6.99 -10.58 -8.92
CA ASP A 63 -7.62 -11.89 -8.84
C ASP A 63 -8.85 -11.92 -7.90
N THR A 64 -8.83 -11.13 -6.82
CA THR A 64 -9.80 -11.20 -5.72
C THR A 64 -9.72 -9.92 -4.88
N ASN A 65 -10.87 -9.51 -4.32
CA ASN A 65 -10.98 -8.40 -3.38
C ASN A 65 -10.37 -8.75 -2.02
N GLY A 66 -9.85 -7.76 -1.30
CA GLY A 66 -9.27 -8.02 0.01
C GLY A 66 -8.66 -6.80 0.68
N ARG A 67 -8.20 -6.99 1.91
CA ARG A 67 -7.57 -5.93 2.71
C ARG A 67 -6.37 -6.43 3.47
N PHE A 68 -5.37 -5.56 3.60
CA PHE A 68 -4.12 -5.87 4.29
C PHE A 68 -3.44 -4.59 4.74
N ALA A 69 -2.55 -4.69 5.72
CA ALA A 69 -1.80 -3.55 6.23
C ALA A 69 -0.29 -3.77 6.03
N VAL A 70 0.42 -2.70 5.65
CA VAL A 70 1.87 -2.73 5.44
C VAL A 70 2.53 -1.56 6.13
N VAL A 71 3.65 -1.81 6.83
CA VAL A 71 4.45 -0.74 7.44
C VAL A 71 4.86 0.27 6.37
N ALA A 72 4.40 1.50 6.53
CA ALA A 72 4.47 2.51 5.49
C ALA A 72 5.91 2.85 5.11
N LYS A 73 6.79 2.98 6.11
CA LYS A 73 8.21 3.28 5.89
C LYS A 73 8.90 2.22 5.05
N THR A 74 8.71 0.94 5.40
CA THR A 74 9.30 -0.19 4.68
C THR A 74 8.88 -0.18 3.22
N LEU A 75 7.59 0.03 2.95
CA LEU A 75 7.07 0.07 1.59
C LEU A 75 7.58 1.28 0.81
N LEU A 76 7.54 2.48 1.40
CA LEU A 76 8.02 3.71 0.75
C LEU A 76 9.50 3.64 0.41
N ASP A 77 10.32 3.11 1.31
CA ASP A 77 11.76 2.99 1.09
C ASP A 77 12.04 1.94 -0.01
N ALA A 78 11.31 0.84 -0.06
CA ALA A 78 11.40 -0.12 -1.16
C ALA A 78 10.98 0.49 -2.52
N LEU A 79 9.86 1.22 -2.57
CA LEU A 79 9.34 1.81 -3.80
C LEU A 79 10.23 2.92 -4.40
N LYS A 80 11.08 3.57 -3.60
CA LYS A 80 12.04 4.57 -4.08
C LYS A 80 13.18 3.96 -4.91
N GLU A 81 13.54 2.73 -4.60
CA GLU A 81 14.67 2.04 -5.24
C GLU A 81 14.25 1.29 -6.50
N ILE A 82 12.94 1.13 -6.74
CA ILE A 82 12.41 0.41 -7.88
C ILE A 82 12.16 1.39 -9.04
N PRO A 83 12.70 1.13 -10.25
CA PRO A 83 12.43 1.98 -11.42
C PRO A 83 10.96 1.98 -11.82
N GLU A 84 10.59 2.83 -12.78
CA GLU A 84 9.23 2.84 -13.33
C GLU A 84 8.93 1.53 -14.04
N GLN A 85 8.04 0.73 -13.45
CA GLN A 85 7.55 -0.53 -14.00
C GLN A 85 6.31 -1.03 -13.25
N PRO A 86 5.55 -1.98 -13.84
CA PRO A 86 4.48 -2.68 -13.11
C PRO A 86 5.03 -3.49 -11.94
N LEU A 87 4.34 -3.44 -10.80
CA LEU A 87 4.61 -4.22 -9.60
C LEU A 87 3.52 -5.27 -9.42
N THR A 88 3.92 -6.52 -9.20
CA THR A 88 2.98 -7.57 -8.81
C THR A 88 3.04 -7.75 -7.30
N PHE A 89 1.93 -7.50 -6.63
CA PHE A 89 1.75 -7.79 -5.21
C PHE A 89 1.06 -9.14 -5.06
N GLU A 90 1.61 -10.00 -4.21
CA GLU A 90 1.01 -11.27 -3.81
C GLU A 90 0.95 -11.35 -2.28
N ILE A 91 -0.27 -11.50 -1.76
CA ILE A 91 -0.56 -11.55 -0.34
C ILE A 91 -1.06 -12.95 -0.02
N ASN A 92 -0.30 -13.63 0.85
CA ASN A 92 -0.67 -14.92 1.40
C ASN A 92 -1.61 -14.72 2.61
N PRO A 93 -2.88 -15.16 2.53
CA PRO A 93 -3.85 -14.95 3.61
C PRO A 93 -3.59 -15.82 4.86
N ASP A 94 -2.79 -16.89 4.75
CA ASP A 94 -2.55 -17.82 5.85
C ASP A 94 -1.52 -17.29 6.84
N ASN A 95 -0.53 -16.52 6.36
CA ASN A 95 0.57 -16.01 7.16
C ASN A 95 0.83 -14.50 6.98
N TYR A 96 0.04 -13.82 6.15
CA TYR A 96 0.19 -12.40 5.80
C TYR A 96 1.56 -12.02 5.20
N GLU A 97 2.26 -12.97 4.60
CA GLU A 97 3.44 -12.69 3.80
C GLU A 97 3.03 -11.88 2.56
N ILE A 98 3.81 -10.82 2.28
CA ILE A 98 3.60 -9.95 1.14
C ILE A 98 4.85 -10.02 0.27
N THR A 99 4.68 -10.54 -0.94
CA THR A 99 5.73 -10.57 -1.95
C THR A 99 5.45 -9.50 -2.99
N VAL A 100 6.46 -8.66 -3.26
CA VAL A 100 6.40 -7.65 -4.32
C VAL A 100 7.42 -8.05 -5.39
N GLN A 101 6.92 -8.34 -6.60
CA GLN A 101 7.75 -8.73 -7.74
C GLN A 101 7.80 -7.59 -8.76
N TYR A 102 8.98 -7.35 -9.29
CA TYR A 102 9.29 -6.40 -10.35
C TYR A 102 10.32 -7.05 -11.30
N GLN A 103 10.33 -6.64 -12.57
CA GLN A 103 11.22 -7.19 -13.61
C GLN A 103 12.63 -6.60 -13.56
#